data_AF-A0A522UYJ8-F1
#
_entry.id   AF-A0A522UYJ8-F1
#
_cell.length_a   1.000
_cell.length_b   1.000
_cell.length_c   1.000
_cell.angle_alpha   90.00
_cell.angle_beta   90.00
_cell.angle_gamma   90.00
#
_symmetry.space_group_name_H-M   'P 1'
#
loop_
_entity.id
_entity.type
_entity.pdbx_description
1 polymer ?
#
loop_
_entity_poly.entity_id
_entity_poly.type
_entity_poly.pdbx_seq_one_letter_code
_entity_poly.pdbx_strand_id
1 'polypeptide(L)'
;MTKKIKLSELGSLFGGLDIEALEGVRIEGDVELDLGQMDLNPQMAYALGHETAQMAFHLMNISRILGYPVDQMLSASTQQKPVMPSKLIESKFSAARNEEWKTPIQEVVLGATSSDGGSRKSTVTLGGEIALPYYFDGPMPHRNHITMDVFDMPINMAKAVKSNYEDVINSPAEWAKKVVRDFGADMVTIHLISTDPNIKDTSPSDAAKTVEEVLQAVDVPIVIGGSGNPEKDPAVLEKAAEAAEGERCLLASASLNLDYARIAEAAKKYNHVVLSWTQLEINAQKELNRKLMKQCGVARE
;
A
#
# COMPACT_ATOMS: atom_id res chain seq x y z
N MET A 1 34.62 45.15 4.76
CA MET A 1 35.71 44.82 5.70
C MET A 1 35.35 43.53 6.40
N THR A 2 36.17 42.49 6.32
CA THR A 2 35.90 41.18 6.94
C THR A 2 36.10 41.30 8.46
N LYS A 3 35.06 41.00 9.24
CA LYS A 3 35.11 41.09 10.70
C LYS A 3 35.89 39.88 11.23
N LYS A 4 37.11 40.09 11.71
CA LYS A 4 37.93 39.05 12.34
C LYS A 4 37.50 38.90 13.80
N ILE A 5 37.21 37.68 14.23
CA ILE A 5 36.87 37.36 15.63
C ILE A 5 37.86 36.31 16.14
N LYS A 6 38.18 36.35 17.44
CA LYS A 6 39.02 35.33 18.06
C LYS A 6 38.23 34.05 18.26
N LEU A 7 38.88 32.89 18.18
CA LEU A 7 38.23 31.58 18.39
C LEU A 7 37.59 31.48 19.78
N SER A 8 38.23 32.07 20.80
CA SER A 8 37.69 32.14 22.17
C SER A 8 36.38 32.93 22.26
N GLU A 9 36.17 33.92 21.39
CA GLU A 9 34.95 34.74 21.34
C GLU A 9 33.84 34.05 20.53
N LEU A 10 34.19 33.15 19.62
CA LEU A 10 33.25 32.33 18.84
C LEU A 10 32.44 31.40 19.76
N GLY A 11 33.09 30.77 20.75
CA GLY A 11 32.42 29.89 21.72
C GLY A 11 31.37 30.61 22.57
N SER A 12 31.64 31.84 22.99
CA SER A 12 30.65 32.67 23.71
C SER A 12 29.48 33.10 22.85
N LEU A 13 29.67 33.22 21.53
CA LEU A 13 28.64 33.60 20.57
C LEU A 13 27.58 32.52 20.39
N PHE A 14 27.95 31.26 20.63
CA PHE A 14 27.10 30.08 20.48
C PHE A 14 26.61 29.52 21.83
N GLY A 15 27.02 30.12 22.95
CA GLY A 15 26.62 29.68 24.28
C GLY A 15 25.11 29.76 24.47
N GLY A 16 24.48 28.60 24.69
CA GLY A 16 23.03 28.47 24.91
C GLY A 16 22.22 28.13 23.67
N LEU A 17 22.85 27.92 22.51
CA LEU A 17 22.21 27.44 21.29
C LEU A 17 22.57 25.98 21.03
N ASP A 18 21.61 25.19 20.58
CA ASP A 18 21.82 23.81 20.14
C ASP A 18 22.12 23.82 18.64
N ILE A 19 23.41 23.89 18.29
CA ILE A 19 23.85 24.09 16.90
C ILE A 19 23.97 22.73 16.21
N GLU A 20 23.10 22.49 15.22
CA GLU A 20 23.12 21.25 14.43
C GLU A 20 24.19 21.24 13.33
N ALA A 21 24.42 22.38 12.64
CA ALA A 21 25.44 22.49 11.59
C ALA A 21 25.90 23.95 11.33
N LEU A 22 27.15 24.11 10.87
CA LEU A 22 27.69 25.37 10.34
C LEU A 22 27.99 25.22 8.85
N GLU A 23 27.07 25.67 7.99
CA GLU A 23 27.23 25.59 6.54
C GLU A 23 27.90 26.85 5.96
N GLY A 24 28.80 26.66 4.99
CA GLY A 24 29.43 27.75 4.24
C GLY A 24 30.51 28.55 5.00
N VAL A 25 31.00 28.05 6.13
CA VAL A 25 32.06 28.72 6.92
C VAL A 25 33.44 28.26 6.46
N ARG A 26 34.31 29.24 6.14
CA ARG A 26 35.73 29.00 5.82
C ARG A 26 36.60 29.53 6.96
N ILE A 27 37.27 28.63 7.66
CA ILE A 27 38.15 28.96 8.79
C ILE A 27 39.60 28.91 8.29
N GLU A 28 40.32 30.01 8.40
CA GLU A 28 41.73 30.11 8.02
C GLU A 28 42.53 30.67 9.20
N GLY A 29 43.56 29.93 9.64
CA GLY A 29 44.44 30.29 10.76
C GLY A 29 45.60 29.30 10.91
N ASP A 30 46.68 29.74 11.56
CA ASP A 30 47.81 28.89 11.92
C ASP A 30 47.43 28.00 13.10
N VAL A 31 47.59 26.68 12.94
CA VAL A 31 47.31 25.70 13.98
C VAL A 31 48.56 25.50 14.81
N GLU A 32 48.60 26.06 16.02
CA GLU A 32 49.60 25.69 17.03
C GLU A 32 49.07 24.52 17.85
N LEU A 33 49.73 23.36 17.72
CA LEU A 33 49.45 22.16 18.52
C LEU A 33 50.30 22.21 19.79
N ASP A 34 49.66 22.52 20.92
CA ASP A 34 50.31 22.40 22.23
C ASP A 34 50.25 20.94 22.70
N LEU A 35 51.42 20.30 22.85
CA LEU A 35 51.59 18.86 23.14
C LEU A 35 51.51 18.55 24.64
N GLY A 36 50.82 19.37 25.43
CA GLY A 36 50.59 19.16 26.85
C GLY A 36 49.27 18.41 27.11
N GLN A 37 49.36 17.11 27.42
CA GLN A 37 48.25 16.22 27.81
C GLN A 37 47.06 16.17 26.83
N MET A 38 47.14 15.27 25.84
CA MET A 38 46.04 15.04 24.90
C MET A 38 44.92 14.19 25.52
N ASP A 39 43.73 14.76 25.67
CA ASP A 39 42.49 14.02 25.90
C ASP A 39 41.93 13.56 24.54
N LEU A 40 42.52 12.50 23.98
CA LEU A 40 42.21 12.01 22.64
C LEU A 40 40.89 11.23 22.64
N ASN A 41 39.96 11.58 21.74
CA ASN A 41 38.82 10.72 21.49
C ASN A 41 39.29 9.36 20.90
N PRO A 42 38.51 8.26 21.08
CA PRO A 42 38.95 6.92 20.68
C PRO A 42 39.31 6.78 19.20
N GLN A 43 38.58 7.44 18.29
CA GLN A 43 38.90 7.44 16.85
C GLN A 43 40.23 8.13 16.54
N MET A 44 40.51 9.28 17.17
CA MET A 44 41.78 10.00 17.00
C MET A 44 42.94 9.24 17.61
N ALA A 45 42.76 8.64 18.79
CA ALA A 45 43.78 7.79 19.40
C ALA A 45 44.14 6.61 18.48
N TYR A 46 43.15 5.98 17.84
CA TYR A 46 43.37 4.91 16.88
C TYR A 46 44.09 5.40 15.62
N ALA A 47 43.66 6.52 15.02
CA ALA A 47 44.29 7.08 13.83
C ALA A 47 45.75 7.48 14.09
N LEU A 48 46.02 8.15 15.21
CA LEU A 48 47.36 8.54 15.63
C LEU A 48 48.23 7.30 15.88
N GLY A 49 47.69 6.29 16.58
CA GLY A 49 48.37 5.02 16.82
C GLY A 49 48.74 4.31 15.51
N HIS A 50 47.86 4.34 14.51
CA HIS A 50 48.10 3.75 13.20
C HIS A 50 49.25 4.43 12.46
N GLU A 51 49.24 5.76 12.36
CA GLU A 51 50.30 6.53 11.70
C GLU A 51 51.65 6.37 12.41
N THR A 52 51.65 6.38 13.74
CA THR A 52 52.87 6.18 14.54
C THR A 52 53.47 4.79 14.30
N ALA A 53 52.63 3.75 14.17
CA ALA A 53 53.09 2.41 13.86
C ALA A 53 53.71 2.33 12.46
N GLN A 54 53.12 2.99 11.45
CA GLN A 54 53.68 3.04 10.10
C GLN A 54 55.05 3.73 10.09
N MET A 55 55.20 4.85 10.80
CA MET A 55 56.50 5.52 10.94
C MET A 55 57.55 4.62 11.60
N ALA A 56 57.17 3.89 12.66
CA ALA A 56 58.06 2.94 13.31
C ALA A 56 58.54 1.84 12.34
N PHE A 57 57.64 1.30 11.52
CA PHE A 57 58.02 0.33 10.48
C PHE A 57 59.02 0.90 9.47
N HIS A 58 58.84 2.14 9.02
CA HIS A 58 59.77 2.79 8.11
C HIS A 58 61.16 2.99 8.74
N LEU A 59 61.22 3.43 10.00
CA LEU A 59 62.47 3.59 10.75
C LEU A 59 63.18 2.25 10.96
N MET A 60 62.43 1.18 11.24
CA MET A 60 62.98 -0.17 11.36
C MET A 60 63.58 -0.65 10.03
N ASN A 61 62.92 -0.38 8.91
CA ASN A 61 63.42 -0.74 7.58
C ASN A 61 64.71 0.02 7.24
N ILE A 62 64.78 1.32 7.55
CA ILE A 62 66.02 2.11 7.38
C ILE A 62 67.14 1.54 8.26
N SER A 63 66.84 1.22 9.51
CA SER A 63 67.81 0.64 10.44
C SER A 63 68.36 -0.71 9.95
N ARG A 64 67.51 -1.52 9.30
CA ARG A 64 67.91 -2.78 8.65
C ARG A 64 68.84 -2.54 7.47
N ILE A 65 68.55 -1.53 6.63
CA ILE A 65 69.42 -1.14 5.49
C ILE A 65 70.80 -0.70 6.00
N LEU A 66 70.86 -0.04 7.16
CA LEU A 66 72.10 0.39 7.80
C LEU A 66 72.84 -0.73 8.57
N GLY A 67 72.36 -1.98 8.50
CA GLY A 67 73.01 -3.14 9.11
C GLY A 67 72.79 -3.29 10.62
N TYR A 68 71.84 -2.55 11.21
CA TYR A 68 71.51 -2.67 12.63
C TYR A 68 70.59 -3.88 12.88
N PRO A 69 70.83 -4.72 13.91
CA PRO A 69 70.09 -5.96 14.14
C PRO A 69 68.73 -5.73 14.82
N VAL A 70 67.82 -5.04 14.14
CA VAL A 70 66.49 -4.65 14.66
C VAL A 70 65.59 -5.84 14.98
N ASP A 71 65.78 -6.95 14.25
CA ASP A 71 64.93 -8.15 14.40
C ASP A 71 65.15 -8.85 15.76
N GLN A 72 66.31 -8.66 16.40
CA GLN A 72 66.57 -9.17 17.75
C GLN A 72 65.81 -8.36 18.83
N MET A 73 65.59 -7.06 18.60
CA MET A 73 64.85 -6.21 19.55
C MET A 73 63.33 -6.42 19.50
N LEU A 74 62.78 -6.77 18.33
CA LEU A 74 61.34 -7.01 18.15
C LEU A 74 60.83 -8.28 18.84
N SER A 75 61.72 -9.24 19.10
CA SER A 75 61.40 -10.53 19.73
C SER A 75 60.91 -10.44 21.19
N ALA A 76 60.98 -9.26 21.81
CA ALA A 76 60.56 -9.03 23.20
C ALA A 76 59.14 -8.44 23.36
N SER A 77 58.37 -8.28 22.28
CA SER A 77 56.98 -7.83 22.39
C SER A 77 56.02 -9.00 22.20
N THR A 78 55.37 -9.41 23.29
CA THR A 78 54.18 -10.27 23.24
C THR A 78 53.13 -9.57 22.40
N GLN A 79 52.95 -9.99 21.15
CA GLN A 79 51.79 -9.64 20.36
C GLN A 79 50.54 -10.19 21.07
N GLN A 80 49.87 -9.35 21.85
CA GLN A 80 48.53 -9.65 22.32
C GLN A 80 47.65 -9.81 21.07
N LYS A 81 47.25 -11.05 20.78
CA LYS A 81 46.22 -11.31 19.77
C LYS A 81 45.00 -10.45 20.12
N PRO A 82 44.40 -9.73 19.16
CA PRO A 82 43.22 -8.94 19.43
C PRO A 82 42.15 -9.85 20.03
N VAL A 83 41.72 -9.53 21.25
CA VAL A 83 40.69 -10.28 21.95
C VAL A 83 39.37 -10.00 21.24
N MET A 84 38.78 -11.03 20.63
CA MET A 84 37.43 -10.89 20.06
C MET A 84 36.47 -10.49 21.20
N PRO A 85 35.70 -9.39 21.04
CA PRO A 85 34.73 -9.01 22.05
C PRO A 85 33.70 -10.12 22.22
N SER A 86 33.48 -10.55 23.46
CA SER A 86 32.53 -11.62 23.80
C SER A 86 31.07 -11.20 23.65
N LYS A 87 30.80 -9.91 23.40
CA LYS A 87 29.46 -9.36 23.19
C LYS A 87 29.54 -8.13 22.28
N LEU A 88 28.63 -8.03 21.31
CA LEU A 88 28.44 -6.84 20.50
C LEU A 88 27.69 -5.76 21.30
N ILE A 89 27.90 -4.49 20.93
CA ILE A 89 27.13 -3.38 21.50
C ILE A 89 25.67 -3.55 21.07
N GLU A 90 24.76 -3.62 22.03
CA GLU A 90 23.32 -3.65 21.76
C GLU A 90 22.92 -2.31 21.16
N SER A 91 22.36 -2.35 19.94
CA SER A 91 21.75 -1.19 19.28
C SER A 91 20.27 -1.47 19.05
N LYS A 92 19.42 -0.48 19.31
CA LYS A 92 18.00 -0.55 19.00
C LYS A 92 17.78 0.00 17.59
N PHE A 93 17.26 -0.85 16.71
CA PHE A 93 16.72 -0.39 15.44
C PHE A 93 15.29 0.11 15.66
N SER A 94 15.01 1.34 15.24
CA SER A 94 13.66 1.87 15.11
C SER A 94 13.49 2.42 13.70
N ALA A 95 12.51 1.88 12.96
CA ALA A 95 12.04 2.52 11.74
C ALA A 95 11.17 3.71 12.13
N ALA A 96 11.48 4.90 11.61
CA ALA A 96 10.61 6.06 11.78
C ALA A 96 9.30 5.80 11.04
N ARG A 97 8.17 6.00 11.73
CA ARG A 97 6.85 6.00 11.08
C ARG A 97 6.66 7.31 10.36
N ASN A 98 6.02 7.29 9.19
CA ASN A 98 5.64 8.52 8.54
C ASN A 98 4.41 9.13 9.24
N GLU A 99 4.57 10.30 9.87
CA GLU A 99 3.50 11.02 10.54
C GLU A 99 2.53 11.73 9.55
N GLU A 100 2.82 11.71 8.25
CA GLU A 100 2.00 12.34 7.21
C GLU A 100 0.79 11.50 6.78
N TRP A 101 0.64 10.27 7.28
CA TRP A 101 -0.54 9.43 7.08
C TRP A 101 -1.77 9.99 7.81
N LYS A 102 -2.38 11.04 7.24
CA LYS A 102 -3.47 11.80 7.88
C LYS A 102 -4.88 11.32 7.52
N THR A 103 -5.03 10.63 6.40
CA THR A 103 -6.35 10.25 5.87
C THR A 103 -6.39 8.74 5.62
N PRO A 104 -7.20 7.97 6.38
CA PRO A 104 -7.42 6.57 6.09
C PRO A 104 -8.21 6.38 4.79
N ILE A 105 -8.05 5.22 4.16
CA ILE A 105 -9.01 4.71 3.19
C ILE A 105 -10.33 4.44 3.93
N GLN A 106 -11.45 4.85 3.35
CA GLN A 106 -12.76 4.65 3.96
C GLN A 106 -13.14 3.18 3.95
N GLU A 107 -13.75 2.72 5.04
CA GLU A 107 -14.30 1.38 5.11
C GLU A 107 -15.63 1.31 4.36
N VAL A 108 -15.78 0.28 3.53
CA VAL A 108 -16.99 0.01 2.76
C VAL A 108 -17.43 -1.43 3.04
N VAL A 109 -18.70 -1.61 3.40
CA VAL A 109 -19.26 -2.93 3.69
C VAL A 109 -20.12 -3.40 2.52
N LEU A 110 -19.84 -4.60 2.02
CA LEU A 110 -20.58 -5.28 0.96
C LEU A 110 -21.34 -6.47 1.53
N GLY A 111 -22.58 -6.63 1.08
CA GLY A 111 -23.50 -7.62 1.64
C GLY A 111 -24.19 -7.15 2.91
N ALA A 112 -25.38 -7.68 3.14
CA ALA A 112 -26.18 -7.46 4.33
C ALA A 112 -26.71 -8.78 4.87
N THR A 113 -26.55 -8.99 6.17
CA THR A 113 -27.08 -10.18 6.83
C THR A 113 -28.53 -9.96 7.25
N SER A 114 -29.17 -11.00 7.79
CA SER A 114 -30.52 -10.89 8.37
C SER A 114 -30.67 -9.78 9.42
N SER A 115 -29.62 -9.46 10.19
CA SER A 115 -29.66 -8.33 11.14
C SER A 115 -29.56 -6.96 10.48
N ASP A 116 -29.06 -6.90 9.24
CA ASP A 116 -28.93 -5.69 8.43
C ASP A 116 -30.09 -5.51 7.44
N GLY A 117 -31.03 -6.47 7.39
CA GLY A 117 -32.16 -6.49 6.45
C GLY A 117 -31.89 -7.19 5.11
N GLY A 118 -30.75 -7.87 4.94
CA GLY A 118 -30.45 -8.69 3.78
C GLY A 118 -30.52 -10.20 4.07
N SER A 119 -30.07 -11.02 3.13
CA SER A 119 -30.08 -12.48 3.26
C SER A 119 -28.70 -13.14 3.16
N ARG A 120 -27.61 -12.35 3.06
CA ARG A 120 -26.25 -12.89 3.06
C ARG A 120 -25.92 -13.55 4.40
N LYS A 121 -25.06 -14.56 4.38
CA LYS A 121 -24.59 -15.22 5.62
C LYS A 121 -23.49 -14.42 6.32
N SER A 122 -22.72 -13.66 5.55
CA SER A 122 -21.64 -12.81 6.03
C SER A 122 -21.46 -11.60 5.12
N THR A 123 -20.84 -10.56 5.66
CA THR A 123 -20.45 -9.37 4.91
C THR A 123 -18.97 -9.42 4.54
N VAL A 124 -18.58 -8.58 3.58
CA VAL A 124 -17.18 -8.29 3.25
C VAL A 124 -16.92 -6.81 3.53
N THR A 125 -15.87 -6.49 4.26
CA THR A 125 -15.47 -5.11 4.52
C THR A 125 -14.15 -4.82 3.82
N LEU A 126 -14.09 -3.70 3.11
CA LEU A 126 -12.91 -3.22 2.39
C LEU A 126 -12.44 -1.91 3.01
N GLY A 127 -11.16 -1.56 2.86
CA GLY A 127 -10.64 -0.25 3.25
C GLY A 127 -10.06 -0.19 4.67
N GLY A 128 -10.03 1.00 5.26
CA GLY A 128 -9.50 1.22 6.61
C GLY A 128 -7.98 1.35 6.69
N GLU A 129 -7.24 1.13 5.61
CA GLU A 129 -5.78 1.28 5.60
C GLU A 129 -5.38 2.74 5.83
N ILE A 130 -4.41 2.94 6.73
CA ILE A 130 -3.80 4.25 7.01
C ILE A 130 -2.44 4.43 6.32
N ALA A 131 -1.84 3.34 5.85
CA ALA A 131 -0.49 3.32 5.28
C ALA A 131 -0.49 2.62 3.92
N LEU A 132 0.68 2.58 3.27
CA LEU A 132 0.86 1.83 2.03
C LEU A 132 0.59 0.32 2.23
N PRO A 133 0.17 -0.40 1.16
CA PRO A 133 -0.13 -1.82 1.25
C PRO A 133 1.02 -2.63 1.86
N TYR A 134 0.73 -3.37 2.94
CA TYR A 134 1.68 -4.20 3.68
C TYR A 134 2.91 -3.47 4.24
N TYR A 135 2.79 -2.16 4.45
CA TYR A 135 3.87 -1.35 5.01
C TYR A 135 3.86 -1.37 6.55
N PHE A 136 5.03 -1.29 7.18
CA PHE A 136 5.17 -1.46 8.63
C PHE A 136 4.58 -0.32 9.46
N ASP A 137 4.19 0.80 8.83
CA ASP A 137 3.62 1.98 9.50
C ASP A 137 2.19 1.76 10.00
N GLY A 138 1.46 0.80 9.43
CA GLY A 138 0.06 0.56 9.78
C GLY A 138 -0.38 -0.88 9.49
N PRO A 139 -1.37 -1.40 10.22
CA PRO A 139 -1.95 -2.70 9.91
C PRO A 139 -2.74 -2.65 8.60
N MET A 140 -2.92 -3.83 7.99
CA MET A 140 -3.97 -4.06 6.98
C MET A 140 -5.21 -4.56 7.74
N PRO A 141 -6.22 -3.71 8.00
CA PRO A 141 -7.34 -4.09 8.87
C PRO A 141 -8.23 -5.16 8.24
N HIS A 142 -8.42 -5.10 6.91
CA HIS A 142 -9.12 -6.10 6.13
C HIS A 142 -8.15 -6.75 5.14
N ARG A 143 -8.39 -8.03 4.82
CA ARG A 143 -7.61 -8.72 3.79
C ARG A 143 -8.12 -8.37 2.40
N ASN A 144 -7.31 -8.64 1.38
CA ASN A 144 -7.80 -8.59 0.00
C ASN A 144 -8.85 -9.68 -0.23
N HIS A 145 -9.94 -9.30 -0.89
CA HIS A 145 -11.04 -10.19 -1.27
C HIS A 145 -11.04 -10.45 -2.77
N ILE A 146 -11.46 -11.65 -3.16
CA ILE A 146 -11.53 -12.08 -4.56
C ILE A 146 -13.00 -12.34 -4.93
N THR A 147 -13.47 -11.62 -5.94
CA THR A 147 -14.74 -11.90 -6.61
C THR A 147 -14.49 -12.72 -7.88
N MET A 148 -15.42 -13.62 -8.23
CA MET A 148 -15.35 -14.40 -9.46
C MET A 148 -16.53 -14.11 -10.38
N ASP A 149 -16.23 -14.01 -11.67
CA ASP A 149 -17.21 -13.67 -12.70
C ASP A 149 -18.15 -14.83 -13.02
N VAL A 150 -19.43 -14.52 -13.09
CA VAL A 150 -20.54 -15.35 -13.55
C VAL A 150 -21.30 -14.55 -14.60
N PHE A 151 -21.66 -15.18 -15.71
CA PHE A 151 -22.39 -14.52 -16.81
C PHE A 151 -23.84 -14.99 -16.85
N ASP A 152 -24.76 -14.08 -17.17
CA ASP A 152 -26.20 -14.38 -17.32
C ASP A 152 -26.53 -15.23 -18.55
N MET A 153 -25.58 -15.35 -19.48
CA MET A 153 -25.63 -16.26 -20.61
C MET A 153 -24.25 -16.85 -20.93
N PRO A 154 -24.17 -17.99 -21.64
CA PRO A 154 -22.91 -18.56 -22.05
C PRO A 154 -22.10 -17.60 -22.93
N ILE A 155 -20.80 -17.48 -22.64
CA ILE A 155 -19.86 -16.73 -23.49
C ILE A 155 -18.77 -17.62 -24.08
N ASN A 156 -18.18 -17.10 -25.16
CA ASN A 156 -16.97 -17.65 -25.71
C ASN A 156 -15.79 -17.32 -24.80
N MET A 157 -15.12 -18.36 -24.31
CA MET A 157 -13.90 -18.26 -23.52
C MET A 157 -12.83 -19.15 -24.14
N ALA A 158 -11.57 -18.84 -23.84
CA ALA A 158 -10.48 -19.76 -24.12
C ALA A 158 -10.74 -21.13 -23.47
N LYS A 159 -10.40 -22.22 -24.16
CA LYS A 159 -10.67 -23.59 -23.70
C LYS A 159 -10.17 -23.85 -22.28
N ALA A 160 -8.99 -23.35 -21.94
CA ALA A 160 -8.36 -23.51 -20.62
C ALA A 160 -9.18 -22.88 -19.47
N VAL A 161 -9.97 -21.84 -19.77
CA VAL A 161 -10.89 -21.22 -18.81
C VAL A 161 -12.22 -21.98 -18.82
N LYS A 162 -12.78 -22.19 -20.02
CA LYS A 162 -14.09 -22.82 -20.23
C LYS A 162 -14.21 -24.21 -19.59
N SER A 163 -13.15 -25.01 -19.64
CA SER A 163 -13.15 -26.39 -19.11
C SER A 163 -13.48 -26.47 -17.61
N ASN A 164 -13.31 -25.37 -16.86
CA ASN A 164 -13.64 -25.31 -15.43
C ASN A 164 -15.12 -25.07 -15.17
N TYR A 165 -15.93 -24.77 -16.20
CA TYR A 165 -17.32 -24.33 -16.06
C TYR A 165 -18.29 -25.10 -16.98
N GLU A 166 -17.84 -26.13 -17.71
CA GLU A 166 -18.66 -26.83 -18.72
C GLU A 166 -19.97 -27.40 -18.14
N ASP A 167 -19.95 -27.81 -16.88
CA ASP A 167 -21.08 -28.34 -16.12
C ASP A 167 -22.11 -27.28 -15.72
N VAL A 168 -21.72 -25.99 -15.69
CA VAL A 168 -22.54 -24.90 -15.14
C VAL A 168 -22.70 -23.69 -16.06
N ILE A 169 -22.01 -23.64 -17.21
CA ILE A 169 -21.95 -22.45 -18.09
C ILE A 169 -23.32 -21.95 -18.59
N ASN A 170 -24.34 -22.81 -18.56
CA ASN A 170 -25.71 -22.48 -18.98
C ASN A 170 -26.64 -22.12 -17.80
N SER A 171 -26.14 -22.09 -16.57
CA SER A 171 -26.93 -21.78 -15.37
C SER A 171 -26.13 -20.82 -14.46
N PRO A 172 -26.48 -19.52 -14.45
CA PRO A 172 -25.80 -18.53 -13.62
C PRO A 172 -25.81 -18.89 -12.12
N ALA A 173 -26.94 -19.43 -11.63
CA ALA A 173 -27.08 -19.88 -10.24
C ALA A 173 -26.12 -21.05 -9.90
N GLU A 174 -26.06 -22.09 -10.73
CA GLU A 174 -25.14 -23.21 -10.49
C GLU A 174 -23.68 -22.79 -10.68
N TRP A 175 -23.42 -21.85 -11.60
CA TRP A 175 -22.09 -21.28 -11.77
C TRP A 175 -21.65 -20.50 -10.53
N ALA A 176 -22.52 -19.65 -9.98
CA ALA A 176 -22.25 -18.94 -8.73
C ALA A 176 -21.97 -19.90 -7.56
N LYS A 177 -22.77 -20.97 -7.41
CA LYS A 177 -22.50 -22.01 -6.41
C LYS A 177 -21.14 -22.67 -6.62
N LYS A 178 -20.79 -22.97 -7.87
CA LYS A 178 -19.51 -23.59 -8.21
C LYS A 178 -18.33 -22.70 -7.84
N VAL A 179 -18.36 -21.41 -8.18
CA VAL A 179 -17.22 -20.52 -7.87
C VAL A 179 -17.01 -20.32 -6.37
N VAL A 180 -18.09 -20.28 -5.60
CA VAL A 180 -18.01 -20.20 -4.14
C VAL A 180 -17.49 -21.52 -3.55
N ARG A 181 -18.09 -22.66 -3.94
CA ARG A 181 -17.80 -23.98 -3.36
C ARG A 181 -16.43 -24.52 -3.78
N ASP A 182 -16.11 -24.47 -5.07
CA ASP A 182 -14.95 -25.17 -5.64
C ASP A 182 -13.71 -24.27 -5.73
N PHE A 183 -13.90 -22.95 -5.89
CA PHE A 183 -12.80 -21.99 -6.05
C PHE A 183 -12.62 -21.03 -4.86
N GLY A 184 -13.55 -21.04 -3.89
CA GLY A 184 -13.43 -20.25 -2.67
C GLY A 184 -13.59 -18.74 -2.90
N ALA A 185 -14.42 -18.34 -3.86
CA ALA A 185 -14.71 -16.94 -4.11
C ALA A 185 -15.32 -16.26 -2.85
N ASP A 186 -14.77 -15.10 -2.45
CA ASP A 186 -15.29 -14.31 -1.34
C ASP A 186 -16.60 -13.60 -1.71
N MET A 187 -16.79 -13.35 -3.01
CA MET A 187 -17.93 -12.68 -3.62
C MET A 187 -18.17 -13.22 -5.02
N VAL A 188 -19.35 -12.93 -5.58
CA VAL A 188 -19.69 -13.24 -6.97
C VAL A 188 -19.94 -11.95 -7.75
N THR A 189 -19.34 -11.82 -8.94
CA THR A 189 -19.69 -10.75 -9.89
C THR A 189 -20.58 -11.34 -10.96
N ILE A 190 -21.83 -10.88 -11.05
CA ILE A 190 -22.74 -11.26 -12.13
C ILE A 190 -22.61 -10.22 -13.23
N HIS A 191 -22.26 -10.65 -14.44
CA HIS A 191 -22.26 -9.81 -15.63
C HIS A 191 -23.52 -10.08 -16.45
N LEU A 192 -24.40 -9.08 -16.52
CA LEU A 192 -25.66 -9.11 -17.26
C LEU A 192 -25.44 -8.81 -18.75
N ILE A 193 -24.51 -9.52 -19.39
CA ILE A 193 -24.09 -9.25 -20.77
C ILE A 193 -25.21 -9.49 -21.79
N SER A 194 -26.20 -10.32 -21.45
CA SER A 194 -27.31 -10.62 -22.36
C SER A 194 -28.22 -9.41 -22.57
N THR A 195 -28.04 -8.35 -21.78
CA THR A 195 -28.74 -7.08 -21.99
C THR A 195 -28.19 -6.26 -23.14
N ASP A 196 -27.00 -6.52 -23.67
CA ASP A 196 -26.49 -5.76 -24.82
C ASP A 196 -27.50 -5.81 -25.99
N PRO A 197 -27.96 -4.65 -26.51
CA PRO A 197 -28.87 -4.58 -27.64
C PRO A 197 -28.37 -5.29 -28.92
N ASN A 198 -27.05 -5.46 -29.04
CA ASN A 198 -26.42 -6.12 -30.19
C ASN A 198 -26.22 -7.64 -29.98
N ILE A 199 -26.52 -8.18 -28.79
CA ILE A 199 -26.35 -9.60 -28.48
C ILE A 199 -27.72 -10.30 -28.37
N LYS A 200 -28.42 -10.10 -27.25
CA LYS A 200 -29.71 -10.74 -26.97
C LYS A 200 -30.78 -9.71 -26.60
N ASP A 201 -30.38 -8.47 -26.32
CA ASP A 201 -31.27 -7.37 -25.96
C ASP A 201 -32.22 -7.73 -24.79
N THR A 202 -31.76 -8.55 -23.85
CA THR A 202 -32.57 -9.00 -22.71
C THR A 202 -33.09 -7.80 -21.93
N SER A 203 -34.37 -7.84 -21.54
CA SER A 203 -35.00 -6.71 -20.86
C SER A 203 -34.41 -6.51 -19.45
N PRO A 204 -34.39 -5.27 -18.91
CA PRO A 204 -34.00 -5.03 -17.52
C PRO A 204 -34.72 -5.91 -16.49
N SER A 205 -36.01 -6.18 -16.71
CA SER A 205 -36.83 -7.02 -15.83
C SER A 205 -36.39 -8.48 -15.86
N ASP A 206 -36.07 -9.02 -17.04
CA ASP A 206 -35.61 -10.41 -17.16
C ASP A 206 -34.17 -10.59 -16.65
N ALA A 207 -33.32 -9.58 -16.83
CA ALA A 207 -31.97 -9.57 -16.26
C ALA A 207 -32.02 -9.56 -14.72
N ALA A 208 -32.94 -8.80 -14.13
CA ALA A 208 -33.13 -8.76 -12.68
C ALA A 208 -33.50 -10.13 -12.07
N LYS A 209 -34.28 -10.96 -12.79
CA LYS A 209 -34.57 -12.35 -12.35
C LYS A 209 -33.31 -13.19 -12.22
N THR A 210 -32.33 -12.99 -13.11
CA THR A 210 -31.03 -13.69 -12.99
C THR A 210 -30.28 -13.27 -11.73
N VAL A 211 -30.39 -11.99 -11.35
CA VAL A 211 -29.82 -11.49 -10.08
C VAL A 211 -30.51 -12.17 -8.89
N GLU A 212 -31.84 -12.26 -8.88
CA GLU A 212 -32.60 -12.96 -7.83
C GLU A 212 -32.20 -14.44 -7.73
N GLU A 213 -32.08 -15.14 -8.86
CA GLU A 213 -31.67 -16.55 -8.91
C GLU A 213 -30.28 -16.75 -8.27
N VAL A 214 -29.32 -15.87 -8.56
CA VAL A 214 -27.98 -15.96 -7.97
C VAL A 214 -28.01 -15.55 -6.50
N LEU A 215 -28.76 -14.51 -6.11
CA LEU A 215 -28.93 -14.12 -4.71
C LEU A 215 -29.45 -15.28 -3.85
N GLN A 216 -30.38 -16.09 -4.38
CA GLN A 216 -30.91 -17.28 -3.72
C GLN A 216 -29.94 -18.47 -3.75
N ALA A 217 -29.02 -18.50 -4.71
CA ALA A 217 -28.09 -19.60 -4.92
C ALA A 217 -26.87 -19.55 -4.00
N VAL A 218 -26.42 -18.37 -3.61
CA VAL A 218 -25.19 -18.18 -2.82
C VAL A 218 -25.37 -17.25 -1.62
N ASP A 219 -24.63 -17.55 -0.56
CA ASP A 219 -24.66 -16.82 0.72
C ASP A 219 -23.72 -15.60 0.77
N VAL A 220 -22.81 -15.48 -0.21
CA VAL A 220 -21.78 -14.42 -0.27
C VAL A 220 -22.33 -13.12 -0.86
N PRO A 221 -21.68 -11.96 -0.61
CA PRO A 221 -22.03 -10.70 -1.26
C PRO A 221 -21.86 -10.76 -2.78
N ILE A 222 -22.63 -9.91 -3.49
CA ILE A 222 -22.69 -9.90 -4.95
C ILE A 222 -22.34 -8.51 -5.52
N VAL A 223 -21.59 -8.52 -6.61
CA VAL A 223 -21.39 -7.38 -7.52
C VAL A 223 -22.28 -7.57 -8.75
N ILE A 224 -23.01 -6.54 -9.15
CA ILE A 224 -23.94 -6.59 -10.29
C ILE A 224 -23.39 -5.70 -11.40
N GLY A 225 -22.95 -6.32 -12.49
CA GLY A 225 -22.44 -5.69 -13.69
C GLY A 225 -23.46 -5.66 -14.83
N GLY A 226 -23.55 -4.53 -15.53
CA GLY A 226 -24.30 -4.43 -16.78
C GLY A 226 -23.55 -5.01 -17.99
N SER A 227 -24.06 -4.72 -19.18
CA SER A 227 -23.44 -5.11 -20.46
C SER A 227 -22.30 -4.20 -20.90
N GLY A 228 -22.15 -3.03 -20.28
CA GLY A 228 -21.29 -1.94 -20.72
C GLY A 228 -21.99 -0.97 -21.68
N ASN A 229 -23.26 -1.18 -22.02
CA ASN A 229 -24.01 -0.30 -22.92
C ASN A 229 -24.47 0.97 -22.19
N PRO A 230 -24.05 2.18 -22.64
CA PRO A 230 -24.31 3.38 -21.86
C PRO A 230 -25.76 3.79 -21.68
N GLU A 231 -26.60 3.44 -22.66
CA GLU A 231 -28.01 3.81 -22.65
C GLU A 231 -28.84 2.80 -21.87
N LYS A 232 -28.50 1.53 -21.97
CA LYS A 232 -29.28 0.43 -21.40
C LYS A 232 -28.89 0.09 -19.95
N ASP A 233 -27.60 0.15 -19.62
CA ASP A 233 -27.11 -0.26 -18.30
C ASP A 233 -27.75 0.51 -17.14
N PRO A 234 -27.99 1.84 -17.19
CA PRO A 234 -28.66 2.53 -16.09
C PRO A 234 -30.05 1.97 -15.76
N ALA A 235 -30.82 1.56 -16.76
CA ALA A 235 -32.13 0.95 -16.56
C ALA A 235 -32.02 -0.50 -16.05
N VAL A 236 -31.03 -1.25 -16.52
CA VAL A 236 -30.74 -2.61 -16.06
C VAL A 236 -30.31 -2.60 -14.59
N LEU A 237 -29.36 -1.75 -14.23
CA LEU A 237 -28.84 -1.64 -12.87
C LEU A 237 -29.90 -1.10 -11.89
N GLU A 238 -30.77 -0.19 -12.31
CA GLU A 238 -31.91 0.25 -11.49
C GLU A 238 -32.85 -0.92 -11.17
N LYS A 239 -33.18 -1.76 -12.16
CA LYS A 239 -34.04 -2.92 -11.94
C LYS A 239 -33.38 -4.04 -11.16
N ALA A 240 -32.09 -4.26 -11.37
CA ALA A 240 -31.32 -5.20 -10.57
C ALA A 240 -31.18 -4.75 -9.11
N ALA A 241 -31.03 -3.45 -8.86
CA ALA A 241 -31.02 -2.87 -7.51
C ALA A 241 -32.37 -3.06 -6.80
N GLU A 242 -33.49 -2.84 -7.51
CA GLU A 242 -34.83 -3.09 -6.96
C GLU A 242 -35.02 -4.57 -6.54
N ALA A 243 -34.60 -5.50 -7.40
CA ALA A 243 -34.70 -6.93 -7.12
C ALA A 243 -33.77 -7.41 -6.00
N ALA A 244 -32.70 -6.68 -5.75
CA ALA A 244 -31.71 -6.97 -4.71
C ALA A 244 -31.89 -6.10 -3.45
N GLU A 245 -33.04 -5.45 -3.27
CA GLU A 245 -33.24 -4.46 -2.19
C GLU A 245 -32.79 -4.98 -0.83
N GLY A 246 -31.98 -4.17 -0.14
CA GLY A 246 -31.48 -4.49 1.20
C GLY A 246 -30.27 -5.42 1.22
N GLU A 247 -29.90 -6.08 0.11
CA GLU A 247 -28.77 -7.03 0.06
C GLU A 247 -27.39 -6.36 0.08
N ARG A 248 -27.33 -5.03 -0.05
CA ARG A 248 -26.09 -4.24 -0.08
C ARG A 248 -25.07 -4.76 -1.11
N CYS A 249 -25.57 -5.10 -2.29
CA CYS A 249 -24.77 -5.37 -3.49
C CYS A 249 -23.90 -4.16 -3.91
N LEU A 250 -22.85 -4.44 -4.69
CA LEU A 250 -22.07 -3.42 -5.40
C LEU A 250 -22.58 -3.28 -6.84
N LEU A 251 -23.12 -2.12 -7.20
CA LEU A 251 -23.54 -1.83 -8.58
C LEU A 251 -22.32 -1.40 -9.41
N ALA A 252 -21.98 -2.21 -10.42
CA ALA A 252 -20.88 -2.00 -11.36
C ALA A 252 -21.43 -1.60 -12.75
N SER A 253 -21.37 -0.33 -13.13
CA SER A 253 -20.74 0.80 -12.44
C SER A 253 -21.45 2.11 -12.76
N ALA A 254 -21.20 3.14 -11.95
CA ALA A 254 -21.48 4.51 -12.32
C ALA A 254 -20.24 5.10 -13.01
N SER A 255 -20.44 5.83 -14.10
CA SER A 255 -19.37 6.45 -14.88
C SER A 255 -19.83 7.76 -15.51
N LEU A 256 -18.90 8.64 -15.91
CA LEU A 256 -19.19 9.92 -16.55
C LEU A 256 -19.86 9.78 -17.93
N ASN A 257 -19.69 8.64 -18.59
CA ASN A 257 -20.37 8.32 -19.86
C ASN A 257 -21.71 7.59 -19.66
N LEU A 258 -22.09 7.29 -18.42
CA LEU A 258 -23.37 6.69 -18.03
C LEU A 258 -24.24 7.73 -17.35
N ASP A 259 -25.53 7.42 -17.19
CA ASP A 259 -26.38 8.13 -16.25
C ASP A 259 -26.03 7.72 -14.80
N TYR A 260 -24.89 8.22 -14.31
CA TYR A 260 -24.42 7.96 -12.95
C TYR A 260 -25.39 8.45 -11.89
N ALA A 261 -26.22 9.46 -12.18
CA ALA A 261 -27.19 10.00 -11.25
C ALA A 261 -28.32 9.00 -11.00
N ARG A 262 -28.85 8.39 -12.07
CA ARG A 262 -29.85 7.33 -11.98
C ARG A 262 -29.34 6.10 -11.23
N ILE A 263 -28.11 5.67 -11.51
CA ILE A 263 -27.49 4.54 -10.80
C ILE A 263 -27.29 4.86 -9.32
N ALA A 264 -26.84 6.08 -8.99
CA ALA A 264 -26.69 6.52 -7.62
C ALA A 264 -28.02 6.64 -6.87
N GLU A 265 -29.08 7.10 -7.53
CA GLU A 265 -30.42 7.14 -6.97
C GLU A 265 -30.93 5.73 -6.65
N ALA A 266 -30.80 4.78 -7.59
CA ALA A 266 -31.15 3.39 -7.37
C ALA A 266 -30.37 2.78 -6.20
N ALA A 267 -29.06 3.03 -6.14
CA ALA A 267 -28.23 2.51 -5.07
C ALA A 267 -28.67 3.04 -3.69
N LYS A 268 -28.95 4.33 -3.57
CA LYS A 268 -29.43 4.91 -2.31
C LYS A 268 -30.82 4.41 -1.93
N LYS A 269 -31.71 4.31 -2.92
CA LYS A 269 -33.09 3.88 -2.71
C LYS A 269 -33.18 2.46 -2.18
N TYR A 270 -32.35 1.56 -2.70
CA TYR A 270 -32.38 0.12 -2.39
C TYR A 270 -31.23 -0.35 -1.49
N ASN A 271 -30.48 0.57 -0.90
CA ASN A 271 -29.39 0.32 0.05
C ASN A 271 -28.20 -0.48 -0.55
N HIS A 272 -27.63 0.02 -1.64
CA HIS A 272 -26.48 -0.56 -2.34
C HIS A 272 -25.27 0.38 -2.40
N VAL A 273 -24.12 -0.22 -2.69
CA VAL A 273 -22.86 0.48 -2.93
C VAL A 273 -22.67 0.70 -4.43
N VAL A 274 -21.99 1.78 -4.83
CA VAL A 274 -21.72 2.11 -6.23
C VAL A 274 -20.24 1.99 -6.53
N LEU A 275 -19.88 1.23 -7.57
CA LEU A 275 -18.54 1.26 -8.14
C LEU A 275 -18.41 2.51 -9.01
N SER A 276 -17.55 3.45 -8.61
CA SER A 276 -17.22 4.63 -9.39
C SER A 276 -16.11 4.34 -10.39
N TRP A 277 -16.45 4.24 -11.68
CA TRP A 277 -15.54 3.80 -12.73
C TRP A 277 -15.13 4.95 -13.67
N THR A 278 -13.84 5.02 -14.00
CA THR A 278 -13.28 5.93 -15.00
C THR A 278 -12.15 5.28 -15.79
N GLN A 279 -11.78 5.87 -16.93
CA GLN A 279 -10.70 5.37 -17.80
C GLN A 279 -9.33 5.84 -17.32
N LEU A 280 -8.79 5.20 -16.27
CA LEU A 280 -7.41 5.38 -15.79
C LEU A 280 -6.96 6.85 -15.67
N GLU A 281 -7.86 7.75 -15.25
CA GLU A 281 -7.58 9.18 -15.18
C GLU A 281 -8.01 9.75 -13.81
N ILE A 282 -7.04 10.30 -13.08
CA ILE A 282 -7.19 10.67 -11.68
C ILE A 282 -8.14 11.86 -11.48
N ASN A 283 -8.19 12.82 -12.41
CA ASN A 283 -9.04 13.99 -12.27
C ASN A 283 -10.50 13.64 -12.54
N ALA A 284 -10.77 12.78 -13.52
CA ALA A 284 -12.05 12.19 -13.81
C ALA A 284 -12.53 11.37 -12.62
N GLN A 285 -11.66 10.57 -11.98
CA GLN A 285 -12.03 9.83 -10.77
C GLN A 285 -12.42 10.77 -9.63
N LYS A 286 -11.63 11.82 -9.38
CA LYS A 286 -11.96 12.85 -8.37
C LYS A 286 -13.28 13.55 -8.68
N GLU A 287 -13.51 13.90 -9.93
CA GLU A 287 -14.73 14.58 -10.36
C GLU A 287 -15.95 13.68 -10.23
N LEU A 288 -15.89 12.43 -10.69
CA LEU A 288 -16.98 11.47 -10.56
C LEU A 288 -17.31 11.19 -9.09
N ASN A 289 -16.29 10.94 -8.26
CA ASN A 289 -16.46 10.78 -6.82
C ASN A 289 -17.13 12.02 -6.20
N ARG A 290 -16.70 13.23 -6.58
CA ARG A 290 -17.29 14.49 -6.11
C ARG A 290 -18.76 14.60 -6.52
N LYS A 291 -19.11 14.25 -7.76
CA LYS A 291 -20.49 14.27 -8.26
C LYS A 291 -21.37 13.28 -7.50
N LEU A 292 -20.93 12.02 -7.36
CA LEU A 292 -21.65 11.00 -6.60
C LEU A 292 -21.89 11.44 -5.15
N MET A 293 -20.87 11.95 -4.46
CA MET A 293 -21.01 12.38 -3.07
C MET A 293 -21.80 13.68 -2.89
N LYS A 294 -21.54 14.71 -3.71
CA LYS A 294 -22.07 16.07 -3.48
C LYS A 294 -23.35 16.35 -4.23
N GLN A 295 -23.54 15.78 -5.41
CA GLN A 295 -24.75 15.99 -6.23
C GLN A 295 -25.77 14.89 -5.96
N CYS A 296 -25.34 13.63 -5.94
CA CYS A 296 -26.24 12.49 -5.72
C CYS A 296 -26.41 12.14 -4.23
N GLY A 297 -25.51 12.62 -3.36
CA GLY A 297 -25.57 12.35 -1.92
C GLY A 297 -25.28 10.89 -1.56
N VAL A 298 -24.43 10.22 -2.34
CA VAL A 298 -23.91 8.90 -2.00
C VAL A 298 -22.92 9.06 -0.85
N ALA A 299 -23.01 8.20 0.15
CA ALA A 299 -22.09 8.19 1.30
C ALA A 299 -20.66 7.80 0.86
N ARG A 300 -19.67 8.03 1.74
CA ARG A 300 -18.29 7.63 1.44
C ARG A 300 -18.04 6.16 1.77
N GLU A 301 -18.72 5.71 2.82
CA GLU A 301 -18.82 4.35 3.34
C GLU A 301 -19.77 3.46 2.53
#